data_AF-A0A6B3KPQ4-F1
#
_entry.id   AF-A0A6B3KPQ4-F1
#
_cell.length_a   1.000
_cell.length_b   1.000
_cell.length_c   1.000
_cell.angle_alpha   90.00
_cell.angle_beta   90.00
_cell.angle_gamma   90.00
#
_symmetry.space_group_name_H-M   'P 1'
#
loop_
_entity.id
_entity.type
_entity.pdbx_description
1 polymer ?
#
loop_
_entity_poly.entity_id
_entity_poly.type
_entity_poly.pdbx_seq_one_letter_code
_entity_poly.pdbx_strand_id
1 'polypeptide(L)'
;YKDLIPKFTAPKFDPNGWAKLFRQSGARYVVPVAEHHDGFALYDSKLSDWTAMKMGPKRDLLGELSKAIRAQGLHFGLSSHRAEHNWFFD
;
A
#
# COMPACT_ATOMS: atom_id res chain seq x y z
N TYR A 1 9.81 -9.98 13.53
CA TYR A 1 9.21 -9.28 12.36
C TYR A 1 8.25 -8.18 12.80
N LYS A 2 7.24 -8.48 13.63
CA LYS A 2 6.18 -7.54 14.00
C LYS A 2 6.67 -6.21 14.60
N ASP A 3 7.80 -6.21 15.30
CA ASP A 3 8.43 -5.01 15.89
C ASP A 3 8.96 -3.99 14.85
N LEU A 4 9.00 -4.36 13.57
CA LEU A 4 9.37 -3.45 12.49
C LEU A 4 8.21 -2.52 12.10
N ILE A 5 6.96 -2.97 12.25
CA ILE A 5 5.78 -2.19 11.85
C ILE A 5 5.67 -0.86 12.60
N PRO A 6 5.88 -0.77 13.92
CA PRO A 6 5.91 0.52 14.62
C PRO A 6 6.99 1.49 14.11
N LYS A 7 8.06 1.00 13.48
CA LYS A 7 9.14 1.81 12.91
C LYS A 7 8.85 2.26 11.47
N PHE A 8 7.92 1.61 10.79
CA PHE A 8 7.48 2.00 9.46
C PHE A 8 6.53 3.21 9.56
N THR A 9 7.05 4.42 9.35
CA THR A 9 6.27 5.67 9.50
C THR A 9 6.01 6.42 8.18
N ALA A 10 6.70 6.03 7.10
CA ALA A 10 6.57 6.62 5.77
C ALA A 10 6.58 8.18 5.72
N PRO A 11 7.50 8.87 6.41
CA PRO A 11 7.42 10.32 6.63
C PRO A 11 7.63 11.15 5.35
N LYS A 12 8.27 10.57 4.34
CA LYS A 12 8.52 11.19 3.03
C LYS A 12 7.67 10.59 1.91
N PHE A 13 6.62 9.83 2.26
CA PHE A 13 5.73 9.24 1.27
C PHE A 13 4.88 10.33 0.61
N ASP A 14 5.16 10.56 -0.67
CA ASP A 14 4.47 11.50 -1.55
C ASP A 14 3.81 10.75 -2.72
N PRO A 15 2.50 10.46 -2.63
CA PRO A 15 1.78 9.75 -3.68
C PRO A 15 1.70 10.55 -4.99
N ASN A 16 1.71 11.89 -4.94
CA ASN A 16 1.64 12.74 -6.14
C ASN A 16 2.97 12.73 -6.90
N GLY A 17 4.09 12.80 -6.17
CA GLY A 17 5.41 12.65 -6.75
C GLY A 17 5.58 11.30 -7.45
N TRP A 18 5.13 10.22 -6.81
CA TRP A 18 5.14 8.88 -7.40
C TRP A 18 4.25 8.82 -8.65
N ALA A 19 3.00 9.30 -8.57
CA ALA A 19 2.09 9.31 -9.71
C ALA A 19 2.64 10.07 -10.92
N LYS A 20 3.23 11.25 -10.68
CA LYS A 20 3.89 12.05 -11.72
C LYS A 20 5.07 11.28 -12.34
N LEU A 21 5.90 10.64 -11.51
CA LEU A 21 7.03 9.84 -11.98
C LEU A 21 6.56 8.68 -12.88
N PHE A 22 5.54 7.93 -12.46
CA PHE A 22 5.01 6.82 -13.26
C PHE A 22 4.40 7.29 -14.58
N ARG A 23 3.72 8.43 -14.58
CA ARG A 23 3.21 9.02 -15.82
C ARG A 23 4.35 9.40 -16.77
N GLN A 24 5.40 10.02 -16.24
CA GLN A 24 6.58 10.43 -17.00
C GLN A 24 7.39 9.24 -17.53
N SER A 25 7.36 8.10 -16.85
CA SER A 25 8.01 6.87 -17.33
C SER A 25 7.27 6.22 -18.50
N GLY A 26 6.11 6.73 -18.92
CA GLY A 26 5.27 6.14 -19.96
C GLY A 26 4.38 4.99 -19.48
N ALA A 27 4.32 4.74 -18.17
CA ALA A 27 3.43 3.72 -17.63
C ALA A 27 1.97 4.04 -17.96
N ARG A 28 1.15 2.99 -18.05
CA ARG A 28 -0.30 3.09 -18.28
C ARG A 28 -1.12 2.62 -17.09
N TYR A 29 -0.52 1.82 -16.22
CA TYR A 29 -1.14 1.29 -15.02
C TYR A 29 -0.11 1.14 -13.91
N VAL A 30 -0.59 1.14 -12.67
CA VAL A 30 0.23 0.90 -11.46
C VAL A 30 -0.50 -0.12 -10.59
N VAL A 31 0.22 -1.14 -10.12
CA VAL A 31 -0.30 -2.23 -9.28
C VAL A 31 0.63 -2.39 -8.07
N PRO A 32 0.41 -1.63 -6.98
CA PRO A 32 1.13 -1.83 -5.74
C PRO A 32 0.66 -3.09 -5.01
N VAL A 33 1.52 -3.58 -4.12
CA VAL A 33 1.19 -4.66 -3.18
C VAL A 33 0.26 -4.11 -2.12
N ALA A 34 -0.98 -4.59 -2.09
CA ALA A 34 -1.95 -4.21 -1.08
C ALA A 34 -1.71 -4.92 0.24
N GLU A 35 -1.42 -6.21 0.15
CA GLU A 35 -1.11 -7.13 1.24
C GLU A 35 -0.08 -8.14 0.73
N HIS A 36 1.08 -8.25 1.38
CA HIS A 36 2.06 -9.29 1.07
C HIS A 36 1.78 -10.54 1.92
N HIS A 37 2.70 -11.52 1.94
CA HIS A 37 2.56 -12.74 2.73
C HIS A 37 2.47 -12.48 4.25
N ASP A 38 3.02 -11.35 4.70
CA ASP A 38 3.03 -10.92 6.10
C ASP A 38 1.68 -10.40 6.62
N GLY A 39 0.65 -10.41 5.77
CA GLY A 39 -0.70 -9.99 6.12
C GLY A 39 -0.88 -8.50 6.39
N PHE A 40 0.16 -7.67 6.26
CA PHE A 40 0.06 -6.25 6.61
C PHE A 40 -0.61 -5.46 5.49
N ALA A 41 -1.83 -5.00 5.73
CA ALA A 41 -2.57 -4.24 4.73
C ALA A 41 -2.09 -2.78 4.65
N LEU A 42 -1.74 -2.30 3.46
CA LEU A 42 -1.36 -0.90 3.23
C LEU A 42 -2.56 0.06 3.06
N TYR A 43 -3.77 -0.41 3.38
CA TYR A 43 -5.03 0.33 3.29
C TYR A 43 -5.86 0.19 4.57
N ASP A 44 -6.88 1.03 4.73
CA ASP A 44 -7.78 0.97 5.90
C ASP A 44 -8.78 -0.20 5.80
N SER A 45 -8.32 -1.39 6.21
CA SER A 45 -9.17 -2.58 6.32
C SER A 45 -9.98 -2.60 7.61
N LYS A 46 -11.28 -2.86 7.49
CA LYS A 46 -12.18 -3.08 8.63
C LYS A 46 -12.08 -4.50 9.23
N LEU A 47 -11.37 -5.41 8.56
CA LEU A 47 -11.28 -6.83 8.92
C LEU A 47 -10.11 -7.14 9.87
N SER A 48 -9.15 -6.23 10.01
CA SER A 48 -7.93 -6.46 10.79
C SER A 48 -7.44 -5.17 11.45
N ASP A 49 -6.75 -5.29 12.58
CA ASP A 49 -5.99 -4.20 13.19
C ASP A 49 -4.55 -4.09 12.68
N TRP A 50 -4.11 -5.11 11.92
CA TRP A 50 -2.78 -5.21 11.31
C TRP A 50 -2.74 -4.46 9.97
N THR A 51 -2.83 -3.13 10.02
CA THR A 51 -2.88 -2.26 8.82
C THR A 51 -2.03 -1.00 8.98
N ALA A 52 -1.64 -0.38 7.85
CA ALA A 52 -0.93 0.91 7.82
C ALA A 52 -1.76 2.09 8.35
N MET A 53 -3.10 1.97 8.35
CA MET A 53 -3.97 2.98 8.95
C MET A 53 -3.97 2.89 10.48
N LYS A 54 -3.94 1.67 11.03
CA LYS A 54 -4.01 1.43 12.48
C LYS A 54 -2.64 1.29 13.14
N MET A 55 -1.57 1.06 12.39
CA MET A 55 -0.20 0.92 12.88
C MET A 55 0.79 1.67 11.97
N GLY A 56 2.00 1.92 12.47
CA GLY A 56 3.07 2.52 11.68
C GLY A 56 2.69 3.90 11.10
N PRO A 57 2.46 4.06 9.78
CA PRO A 57 2.26 5.38 9.15
C PRO A 57 0.97 6.11 9.56
N LYS A 58 -0.01 5.40 10.12
CA LYS A 58 -1.35 5.94 10.48
C LYS A 58 -2.05 6.61 9.29
N ARG A 59 -1.91 6.02 8.11
CA ARG A 59 -2.39 6.54 6.82
C ARG A 59 -2.92 5.41 5.94
N ASP A 60 -3.97 5.70 5.18
CA ASP A 60 -4.42 4.86 4.07
C ASP A 60 -3.52 5.09 2.83
N LEU A 61 -2.33 4.49 2.85
CA LEU A 61 -1.30 4.74 1.83
C LEU A 61 -1.79 4.39 0.42
N LEU A 62 -2.52 3.29 0.26
CA LEU A 62 -3.07 2.91 -1.05
C LEU A 62 -4.26 3.78 -1.45
N GLY A 63 -5.11 4.20 -0.52
CA GLY A 63 -6.18 5.15 -0.82
C GLY A 63 -5.62 6.48 -1.34
N GLU A 64 -4.57 6.99 -0.70
CA GLU A 64 -3.84 8.18 -1.15
C GLU A 64 -3.17 7.99 -2.51
N LEU A 65 -2.44 6.89 -2.70
CA LEU A 65 -1.78 6.57 -3.97
C LEU A 65 -2.80 6.41 -5.10
N SER A 66 -3.89 5.67 -4.86
CA SER A 66 -4.94 5.41 -5.84
C SER A 66 -5.55 6.70 -6.38
N LYS A 67 -5.81 7.68 -5.50
CA LYS A 67 -6.28 9.02 -5.90
C LYS A 67 -5.27 9.72 -6.79
N ALA A 68 -3.99 9.74 -6.40
CA ALA A 68 -2.92 10.38 -7.16
C ALA A 68 -2.69 9.72 -8.54
N ILE A 69 -2.65 8.39 -8.61
CA ILE A 69 -2.51 7.64 -9.87
C ILE A 69 -3.66 7.96 -10.82
N ARG A 70 -4.91 7.91 -10.34
CA ARG A 70 -6.09 8.20 -11.18
C ARG A 70 -6.12 9.65 -11.65
N ALA A 71 -5.66 10.60 -10.83
CA ALA A 71 -5.54 12.00 -11.22
C ALA A 71 -4.53 12.23 -12.37
N GLN A 72 -3.55 11.34 -12.55
CA GLN A 72 -2.62 11.35 -13.69
C GLN A 72 -3.16 10.61 -14.93
N GLY A 73 -4.42 10.14 -14.90
CA GLY A 73 -5.03 9.39 -16.00
C GLY A 73 -4.50 7.97 -16.16
N LEU A 74 -3.87 7.41 -15.12
CA LEU A 74 -3.32 6.06 -15.11
C LEU A 74 -4.34 5.07 -14.51
N HIS A 75 -4.31 3.82 -14.96
CA HIS A 75 -5.10 2.76 -14.34
C HIS A 75 -4.46 2.32 -13.01
N PHE A 76 -5.29 1.99 -12.02
CA PHE A 76 -4.83 1.53 -10.71
C PHE A 76 -5.42 0.16 -10.41
N GLY A 77 -4.54 -0.83 -10.19
CA GLY A 77 -4.90 -2.15 -9.69
C GLY A 77 -4.27 -2.41 -8.31
N LEU A 78 -4.45 -3.60 -7.77
CA LEU A 78 -3.89 -4.02 -6.48
C LEU A 78 -3.45 -5.48 -6.59
N SER A 79 -2.32 -5.85 -5.99
CA SER A 79 -1.95 -7.26 -5.79
C SER A 79 -2.10 -7.66 -4.33
N SER A 80 -2.37 -8.95 -4.07
CA SER A 80 -2.56 -9.49 -2.72
C SER A 80 -2.11 -10.94 -2.65
N HIS A 81 -1.48 -11.32 -1.53
CA HIS A 81 -1.06 -12.70 -1.24
C HIS A 81 -1.92 -13.37 -0.15
N ARG A 82 -3.23 -13.07 -0.13
CA ARG A 82 -4.19 -13.59 0.87
C ARG A 82 -4.17 -15.11 1.09
N ALA A 83 -3.84 -15.88 0.06
CA ALA A 83 -3.79 -17.34 0.14
C ALA A 83 -2.74 -17.87 1.13
N GLU A 84 -1.72 -17.07 1.43
CA GLU A 84 -0.57 -17.49 2.26
C GLU A 84 -0.65 -16.96 3.71
N HIS A 85 -1.66 -16.14 4.03
CA HIS A 85 -1.81 -15.55 5.36
C HIS A 85 -2.08 -16.58 6.46
N ASN A 86 -2.60 -17.76 6.12
CA ASN A 86 -2.96 -18.77 7.11
C ASN A 86 -1.77 -19.58 7.64
N TRP A 87 -0.61 -19.57 6.97
CA TRP A 87 0.57 -20.36 7.38
C TRP A 87 1.86 -19.54 7.52
N PHE A 88 1.90 -18.30 7.04
CA PHE A 88 3.15 -17.52 7.00
C PHE A 88 3.78 -17.23 8.38
N PHE A 89 2.99 -17.30 9.46
CA PHE A 89 3.46 -17.05 10.82
C PHE A 89 3.31 -18.24 11.77
N ASP A 90 2.93 -19.41 11.25
CA ASP A 90 3.03 -20.69 11.97
C ASP A 90 4.49 -21.18 11.95
#